data_AF-A0AAP4V3U7-F1
#
_entry.id   AF-A0AAP4V3U7-F1
#
_cell.length_a   1.000
_cell.length_b   1.000
_cell.length_c   1.000
_cell.angle_alpha   90.00
_cell.angle_beta   90.00
_cell.angle_gamma   90.00
#
_symmetry.space_group_name_H-M   'P 1'
#
loop_
_entity.id
_entity.type
_entity.pdbx_description
1 polymer ?
#
loop_
_entity_poly.entity_id
_entity_poly.type
_entity_poly.pdbx_seq_one_letter_code
_entity_poly.pdbx_strand_id
1 'polypeptide(L)'
;MREKKFRYTFKHIATDNIERKIYTLSQLETRNASELSPCFNSEFGYELIGRDEFTGLKDKLGNDIYEEDLIERNDGQIRRVYWHDKFADWVATDFGDSLYLFADESEVVGTTRGTMKIAYIINEDGTSNENFIIELKDYKKGVIIENYGEKFEVVSDNTSTVSILRISEENK
;
A
#
# COMPACT_ATOMS: atom_id res chain seq x y z
N MET A 1 14.36 -21.81 -11.97
CA MET A 1 13.26 -20.83 -11.93
C MET A 1 13.29 -20.20 -10.54
N ARG A 2 13.23 -18.86 -10.40
CA ARG A 2 13.12 -18.24 -9.07
C ARG A 2 11.77 -18.64 -8.47
N GLU A 3 11.75 -19.01 -7.19
CA GLU A 3 10.50 -19.42 -6.54
C GLU A 3 9.54 -18.24 -6.46
N LYS A 4 8.34 -18.41 -7.03
CA LYS A 4 7.27 -17.40 -6.96
C LYS A 4 6.65 -17.41 -5.56
N LYS A 5 6.33 -16.23 -5.05
CA LYS A 5 5.69 -16.03 -3.75
C LYS A 5 4.48 -15.14 -3.90
N PHE A 6 3.45 -15.40 -3.09
CA PHE A 6 2.24 -14.60 -3.02
C PHE A 6 1.96 -14.22 -1.58
N ARG A 7 1.60 -12.97 -1.36
CA ARG A 7 1.07 -12.48 -0.09
C ARG A 7 -0.44 -12.39 -0.17
N TYR A 8 -1.10 -13.10 0.74
CA TYR A 8 -2.54 -13.05 0.93
C TYR A 8 -2.84 -12.18 2.14
N THR A 9 -3.70 -11.18 1.96
CA THR A 9 -4.16 -10.29 3.03
C THR A 9 -5.62 -10.58 3.33
N PHE A 10 -5.90 -10.95 4.57
CA PHE A 10 -7.22 -11.27 5.07
C PHE A 10 -7.67 -10.25 6.10
N LYS A 11 -8.98 -10.02 6.16
CA LYS A 11 -9.64 -9.20 7.18
C LYS A 11 -10.61 -10.07 7.96
N HIS A 12 -10.45 -10.12 9.28
CA HIS A 12 -11.43 -10.76 10.14
C HIS A 12 -12.63 -9.84 10.33
N ILE A 13 -13.81 -10.27 9.88
CA ILE A 13 -15.01 -9.43 9.79
C ILE A 13 -15.44 -8.90 11.16
N ALA A 14 -15.37 -9.72 12.21
CA ALA A 14 -15.88 -9.34 13.53
C ALA A 14 -14.94 -8.41 14.32
N THR A 15 -13.64 -8.43 14.04
CA THR A 15 -12.64 -7.66 14.83
C THR A 15 -11.88 -6.63 14.03
N ASP A 16 -12.10 -6.56 12.71
CA ASP A 16 -11.33 -5.71 11.78
C ASP A 16 -9.84 -6.07 11.68
N ASN A 17 -9.40 -7.17 12.30
CA ASN A 17 -7.99 -7.57 12.32
C ASN A 17 -7.51 -7.97 10.93
N ILE A 18 -6.33 -7.47 10.55
CA ILE A 18 -5.68 -7.81 9.28
C ILE A 18 -4.61 -8.89 9.50
N GLU A 19 -4.75 -10.01 8.81
CA GLU A 19 -3.76 -11.08 8.78
C GLU A 19 -3.09 -11.18 7.40
N ARG A 20 -1.76 -11.30 7.39
CA ARG A 20 -0.98 -11.48 6.17
C ARG A 20 -0.30 -12.84 6.18
N LYS A 21 -0.45 -13.60 5.10
CA LYS A 21 0.18 -14.92 4.92
C LYS A 21 0.97 -14.93 3.63
N ILE A 22 2.22 -15.37 3.69
CA ILE A 22 3.08 -15.51 2.51
C ILE A 22 3.23 -16.99 2.21
N TYR A 23 2.98 -17.36 0.96
CA TYR A 23 3.16 -18.72 0.47
C TYR A 23 3.97 -18.73 -0.81
N THR A 24 4.82 -19.73 -0.95
CA THR A 24 5.46 -20.02 -2.23
C THR A 24 4.49 -20.74 -3.17
N LEU A 25 4.71 -20.65 -4.47
CA LEU A 25 3.89 -21.38 -5.45
C LEU A 25 3.91 -22.89 -5.17
N SER A 26 5.07 -23.44 -4.80
CA SER A 26 5.24 -24.84 -4.41
C SER A 26 4.31 -25.24 -3.25
N GLN A 27 4.16 -24.37 -2.24
CA GLN A 27 3.26 -24.61 -1.11
C GLN A 27 1.78 -24.59 -1.54
N LEU A 28 1.42 -23.68 -2.44
CA LEU A 28 0.06 -23.55 -2.97
C LEU A 28 -0.33 -24.75 -3.86
N GLU A 29 0.62 -25.33 -4.59
CA GLU A 29 0.39 -26.47 -5.49
C GLU A 29 0.33 -27.81 -4.75
N THR A 30 0.90 -27.90 -3.54
CA THR A 30 1.06 -29.18 -2.81
C THR A 30 0.05 -29.40 -1.68
N ARG A 31 -0.64 -28.35 -1.22
CA ARG A 31 -1.53 -28.42 -0.06
C ARG A 31 -2.89 -27.82 -0.39
N ASN A 32 -3.94 -28.37 0.20
CA ASN A 32 -5.26 -27.74 0.12
C ASN A 32 -5.23 -26.38 0.85
N ALA A 33 -5.97 -25.38 0.35
CA ALA A 33 -5.99 -24.03 0.91
C ALA A 33 -6.36 -24.01 2.41
N SER A 34 -7.29 -24.85 2.84
CA SER A 34 -7.71 -24.98 4.24
C SER A 34 -6.62 -25.51 5.18
N GLU A 35 -5.61 -26.19 4.64
CA GLU A 35 -4.46 -26.71 5.40
C GLU A 35 -3.32 -25.68 5.52
N LEU A 36 -3.35 -24.62 4.70
CA LEU A 36 -2.35 -23.55 4.71
C LEU A 36 -2.61 -22.53 5.82
N SER A 37 -3.89 -22.22 6.08
CA SER A 37 -4.30 -21.34 7.17
C SER A 37 -5.82 -21.41 7.41
N PRO A 38 -6.28 -21.26 8.66
CA PRO A 38 -7.71 -21.04 8.95
C PRO A 38 -8.31 -19.85 8.21
N CYS A 39 -7.52 -18.83 7.83
CA CYS A 39 -8.00 -17.65 7.10
C CYS A 39 -8.59 -17.99 5.72
N PHE A 40 -8.26 -19.15 5.14
CA PHE A 40 -8.85 -19.62 3.88
C PHE A 40 -10.21 -20.32 4.07
N ASN A 41 -10.63 -20.60 5.30
CA ASN A 41 -11.96 -21.13 5.57
C ASN A 41 -12.89 -19.99 6.01
N SER A 42 -13.92 -19.74 5.19
CA SER A 42 -14.92 -18.70 5.41
C SER A 42 -15.72 -18.87 6.71
N GLU A 43 -15.78 -20.07 7.28
CA GLU A 43 -16.44 -20.34 8.57
C GLU A 43 -15.75 -19.63 9.75
N PHE A 44 -14.45 -19.32 9.63
CA PHE A 44 -13.71 -18.57 10.65
C PHE A 44 -13.85 -17.05 10.51
N GLY A 45 -14.74 -16.57 9.63
CA GLY A 45 -15.08 -15.14 9.54
C GLY A 45 -14.01 -14.27 8.91
N TYR A 46 -13.10 -14.84 8.11
CA TYR A 46 -12.12 -14.10 7.34
C TYR A 46 -12.62 -13.82 5.91
N GLU A 47 -12.41 -12.58 5.48
CA GLU A 47 -12.56 -12.14 4.09
C GLU A 47 -11.17 -11.95 3.48
N LEU A 48 -10.98 -12.44 2.26
CA LEU A 48 -9.74 -12.19 1.51
C LEU A 48 -9.83 -10.86 0.78
N ILE A 49 -8.96 -9.91 1.14
CA ILE A 49 -8.98 -8.53 0.63
C ILE A 49 -7.78 -8.19 -0.27
N GLY A 50 -6.81 -9.10 -0.42
CA GLY A 50 -5.65 -8.87 -1.26
C GLY A 50 -4.90 -10.13 -1.63
N ARG A 51 -4.41 -10.18 -2.87
CA ARG A 51 -3.44 -11.15 -3.38
C ARG A 51 -2.36 -10.34 -4.07
N ASP A 52 -1.16 -10.36 -3.53
CA ASP A 52 -0.06 -9.54 -4.02
C ASP A 52 1.07 -10.46 -4.49
N GLU A 53 1.51 -10.28 -5.74
CA GLU A 53 2.65 -11.04 -6.27
C GLU A 53 3.97 -10.47 -5.75
N PHE A 54 4.91 -11.35 -5.42
CA PHE A 54 6.28 -10.96 -5.11
C PHE A 54 6.97 -10.42 -6.36
N THR A 55 7.51 -9.21 -6.26
CA THR A 55 8.16 -8.53 -7.39
C THR A 55 9.46 -9.20 -7.85
N GLY A 56 10.08 -10.04 -7.01
CA GLY A 56 11.42 -10.55 -7.23
C GLY A 56 12.52 -9.65 -6.64
N LEU A 57 12.16 -8.50 -6.07
CA LEU A 57 13.06 -7.47 -5.57
C LEU A 57 12.99 -7.35 -4.05
N LYS A 58 14.03 -6.75 -3.48
CA LYS A 58 14.15 -6.50 -2.05
C LYS A 58 14.42 -5.02 -1.79
N ASP A 59 13.93 -4.54 -0.66
CA ASP A 59 14.20 -3.19 -0.19
C ASP A 59 15.61 -3.06 0.42
N LYS A 60 16.00 -1.85 0.84
CA LYS A 60 17.32 -1.57 1.45
C LYS A 60 17.60 -2.34 2.74
N LEU A 61 16.56 -2.88 3.39
CA LEU A 61 16.64 -3.67 4.62
C LEU A 61 16.60 -5.19 4.34
N GLY A 62 16.46 -5.59 3.07
CA GLY A 62 16.41 -6.99 2.63
C GLY A 62 15.00 -7.61 2.69
N ASN A 63 13.96 -6.82 2.96
CA ASN A 63 12.57 -7.26 2.94
C ASN A 63 12.13 -7.54 1.50
N ASP A 64 11.28 -8.54 1.31
CA ASP A 64 10.68 -8.79 0.00
C ASP A 64 9.64 -7.71 -0.33
N ILE A 65 9.70 -7.18 -1.56
CA ILE A 65 8.70 -6.21 -2.05
C ILE A 65 7.62 -6.95 -2.83
N TYR A 66 6.36 -6.69 -2.50
CA TYR A 66 5.17 -7.23 -3.13
C TYR A 66 4.36 -6.14 -3.83
N GLU A 67 3.45 -6.54 -4.71
CA GLU A 67 2.41 -5.66 -5.23
C GLU A 67 1.63 -4.95 -4.10
N GLU A 68 1.20 -3.72 -4.34
CA GLU A 68 0.50 -2.85 -3.37
C GLU A 68 1.31 -2.50 -2.11
N ASP A 69 2.62 -2.78 -2.06
CA ASP A 69 3.51 -2.19 -1.06
C ASP A 69 3.65 -0.68 -1.26
N LEU A 70 3.77 0.00 -0.13
CA LEU A 70 4.13 1.41 -0.06
C LEU A 70 5.62 1.48 0.24
N ILE A 71 6.37 2.12 -0.65
CA ILE A 71 7.81 2.28 -0.51
C ILE A 71 8.18 3.75 -0.36
N GLU A 72 9.04 4.06 0.61
CA GLU A 72 9.64 5.38 0.80
C GLU A 72 11.03 5.39 0.15
N ARG A 73 11.30 6.41 -0.66
CA ARG A 73 12.62 6.64 -1.28
C ARG A 73 13.40 7.70 -0.50
N ASN A 74 14.66 7.88 -0.89
CA ASN A 74 15.55 8.87 -0.30
C ASN A 74 15.08 10.34 -0.44
N ASP A 75 14.13 10.60 -1.33
CA ASP A 75 13.47 11.91 -1.49
C ASP A 75 12.32 12.13 -0.48
N GLY A 76 12.04 11.16 0.41
CA GLY A 76 10.95 11.19 1.37
C GLY A 76 9.56 10.92 0.78
N GLN A 77 9.49 10.66 -0.53
CA GLN A 77 8.21 10.42 -1.20
C GLN A 77 7.82 8.95 -1.12
N ILE A 78 6.57 8.71 -0.72
CA ILE A 78 5.97 7.39 -0.59
C ILE A 78 5.24 7.04 -1.88
N ARG A 79 5.49 5.84 -2.39
CA ARG A 79 4.99 5.38 -3.68
C ARG A 79 4.39 4.01 -3.58
N ARG A 80 3.34 3.75 -4.35
CA ARG A 80 2.71 2.43 -4.41
C ARG A 80 3.34 1.58 -5.50
N VAL A 81 3.69 0.35 -5.18
CA VAL A 81 4.16 -0.67 -6.12
C VAL A 81 2.97 -1.31 -6.86
N TYR A 82 3.05 -1.40 -8.18
CA TYR A 82 2.05 -2.09 -9.01
C TYR A 82 2.65 -2.59 -10.33
N TRP A 83 1.98 -3.55 -10.96
CA TRP A 83 2.35 -4.04 -12.29
C TRP A 83 1.83 -3.09 -13.37
N HIS A 84 2.69 -2.66 -14.29
CA HIS A 84 2.30 -1.81 -15.40
C HIS A 84 2.33 -2.55 -16.74
N ASP A 85 1.18 -2.96 -17.24
CA ASP A 85 1.05 -3.81 -18.44
C ASP A 85 1.78 -3.29 -19.68
N LYS A 86 1.75 -1.97 -19.92
CA LYS A 86 2.42 -1.37 -21.09
C LYS A 86 3.95 -1.50 -21.04
N PHE A 87 4.51 -1.47 -19.83
CA PHE A 87 5.95 -1.59 -19.62
C PHE A 87 6.36 -3.03 -19.31
N ALA A 88 5.39 -3.90 -19.01
CA ALA A 88 5.58 -5.25 -18.53
C ALA A 88 6.60 -5.30 -17.38
N ASP A 89 6.43 -4.38 -16.43
CA ASP A 89 7.35 -4.18 -15.33
C ASP A 89 6.63 -3.79 -14.04
N TRP A 90 7.28 -4.07 -12.91
CA TRP A 90 6.91 -3.53 -11.61
C TRP A 90 7.37 -2.08 -11.55
N VAL A 91 6.46 -1.18 -11.22
CA VAL A 91 6.73 0.25 -11.12
C VAL A 91 6.22 0.80 -9.80
N ALA A 92 6.75 1.95 -9.39
CA ALA A 92 6.22 2.72 -8.27
C ALA A 92 5.62 4.04 -8.76
N THR A 93 4.48 4.43 -8.20
CA THR A 93 3.75 5.64 -8.63
C THR A 93 4.59 6.90 -8.41
N ASP A 94 4.94 7.56 -9.51
CA ASP A 94 4.98 9.02 -9.76
C ASP A 94 5.19 9.28 -11.27
N PHE A 95 5.91 8.37 -11.97
CA PHE A 95 6.08 8.42 -13.44
C PHE A 95 6.01 7.05 -14.15
N GLY A 96 5.75 5.97 -13.40
CA GLY A 96 5.89 4.61 -13.93
C GLY A 96 7.36 4.19 -14.05
N ASP A 97 8.23 4.75 -13.22
CA ASP A 97 9.63 4.35 -13.16
C ASP A 97 9.73 2.89 -12.72
N SER A 98 10.59 2.14 -13.41
CA SER A 98 10.90 0.76 -13.10
C SER A 98 11.39 0.61 -11.66
N LEU A 99 10.67 -0.18 -10.86
CA LEU A 99 11.04 -0.50 -9.47
C LEU A 99 12.45 -1.10 -9.38
N TYR A 100 12.88 -1.83 -10.41
CA TYR A 100 14.22 -2.42 -10.48
C TYR A 100 15.34 -1.40 -10.30
N LEU A 101 15.12 -0.14 -10.70
CA LEU A 101 16.15 0.90 -10.67
C LEU A 101 16.43 1.44 -9.26
N PHE A 102 15.51 1.25 -8.31
CA PHE A 102 15.57 1.89 -7.00
C PHE A 102 15.05 1.04 -5.84
N ALA A 103 14.75 -0.23 -6.05
CA ALA A 103 14.25 -1.09 -4.99
C ALA A 103 15.21 -1.16 -3.78
N ASP A 104 16.51 -1.30 -4.03
CA ASP A 104 17.55 -1.46 -3.01
C ASP A 104 17.92 -0.16 -2.27
N GLU A 105 17.45 0.99 -2.74
CA GLU A 105 17.53 2.27 -2.04
C GLU A 105 16.23 2.65 -1.32
N SER A 106 15.16 1.89 -1.53
CA SER A 106 13.83 2.16 -0.95
C SER A 106 13.60 1.37 0.34
N GLU A 107 12.59 1.76 1.11
CA GLU A 107 12.13 1.03 2.29
C GLU A 107 10.63 0.72 2.18
N VAL A 108 10.22 -0.52 2.45
CA VAL A 108 8.80 -0.85 2.57
C VAL A 108 8.26 -0.28 3.88
N VAL A 109 7.35 0.68 3.79
CA VAL A 109 6.77 1.40 4.94
C VAL A 109 5.31 1.05 5.21
N GLY A 110 4.68 0.26 4.33
CA GLY A 110 3.30 -0.18 4.51
C GLY A 110 2.70 -0.86 3.28
N THR A 111 1.38 -0.97 3.25
CA THR A 111 0.62 -1.48 2.10
C THR A 111 -0.77 -0.88 2.07
N THR A 112 -1.32 -0.67 0.89
CA THR A 112 -2.72 -0.24 0.69
C THR A 112 -3.74 -1.34 1.00
N ARG A 113 -3.30 -2.60 1.18
CA ARG A 113 -4.13 -3.73 1.61
C ARG A 113 -4.44 -3.61 3.11
N GLY A 114 -5.42 -2.77 3.42
CA GLY A 114 -5.88 -2.47 4.77
C GLY A 114 -6.43 -1.05 4.87
N THR A 115 -6.15 -0.40 5.99
CA THR A 115 -6.60 0.96 6.31
C THR A 115 -5.67 2.04 5.72
N MET A 116 -4.43 1.71 5.37
CA MET A 116 -3.46 2.72 4.93
C MET A 116 -3.75 3.27 3.53
N LYS A 117 -3.48 4.56 3.35
CA LYS A 117 -3.50 5.29 2.06
C LYS A 117 -2.33 6.26 1.99
N ILE A 118 -1.95 6.63 0.78
CA ILE A 118 -1.06 7.76 0.53
C ILE A 118 -1.91 9.04 0.47
N ALA A 119 -1.59 10.03 1.30
CA ALA A 119 -2.16 11.36 1.24
C ALA A 119 -1.23 12.30 0.49
N TYR A 120 -1.69 12.83 -0.64
CA TYR A 120 -0.96 13.78 -1.48
C TYR A 120 -1.36 15.21 -1.12
N ILE A 121 -0.37 16.02 -0.75
CA ILE A 121 -0.58 17.44 -0.44
C ILE A 121 -0.65 18.21 -1.77
N ILE A 122 -1.82 18.75 -2.06
CA ILE A 122 -2.06 19.52 -3.29
C ILE A 122 -1.68 20.99 -3.06
N ASN A 123 -0.86 21.52 -3.96
CA ASN A 123 -0.48 22.92 -4.03
C ASN A 123 -1.56 23.77 -4.73
N GLU A 124 -1.48 25.10 -4.62
CA GLU A 124 -2.43 26.02 -5.28
C GLU A 124 -2.47 25.85 -6.81
N ASP A 125 -1.36 25.43 -7.42
CA ASP A 125 -1.25 25.15 -8.86
C ASP A 125 -1.80 23.77 -9.26
N GLY A 126 -2.32 22.99 -8.31
CA GLY A 126 -2.86 21.64 -8.50
C GLY A 126 -1.81 20.53 -8.55
N THR A 127 -0.52 20.84 -8.36
CA THR A 127 0.56 19.84 -8.28
C THR A 127 0.68 19.25 -6.88
N SER A 128 1.43 18.16 -6.74
CA SER A 128 1.76 17.55 -5.44
C SER A 128 3.22 17.12 -5.44
N ASN A 129 3.99 17.62 -4.48
CA ASN A 129 5.41 17.26 -4.31
C ASN A 129 5.70 16.64 -2.93
N GLU A 130 4.67 16.49 -2.10
CA GLU A 130 4.78 15.94 -0.75
C GLU A 130 3.65 14.96 -0.52
N ASN A 131 3.95 13.85 0.17
CA ASN A 131 2.95 12.92 0.62
C ASN A 131 3.33 12.26 1.96
N PHE A 132 2.34 11.64 2.59
CA PHE A 132 2.55 10.81 3.78
C PHE A 132 1.50 9.70 3.87
N ILE A 133 1.77 8.69 4.70
CA ILE A 133 0.80 7.63 4.98
C ILE A 133 -0.19 8.11 6.03
N ILE A 134 -1.47 7.89 5.74
CA ILE A 134 -2.54 8.01 6.73
C ILE A 134 -3.21 6.65 6.94
N GLU A 135 -3.62 6.39 8.18
CA GLU A 135 -4.48 5.27 8.48
C GLU A 135 -5.95 5.71 8.36
N LEU A 136 -6.68 5.15 7.40
CA LEU A 136 -8.10 5.44 7.22
C LEU A 136 -8.94 4.75 8.30
N LYS A 137 -9.73 5.54 9.04
CA LYS A 137 -10.89 5.01 9.77
C LYS A 137 -12.24 5.56 9.30
N ASP A 138 -12.29 6.62 8.50
CA ASP A 138 -13.44 7.04 7.67
C ASP A 138 -13.17 8.46 7.15
N TYR A 139 -12.51 8.59 5.99
CA TYR A 139 -12.22 9.91 5.42
C TYR A 139 -13.11 10.13 4.21
N LYS A 140 -14.00 11.11 4.33
CA LYS A 140 -14.79 11.65 3.24
C LYS A 140 -14.25 13.03 2.91
N LYS A 141 -14.49 13.50 1.68
CA LYS A 141 -14.29 14.90 1.34
C LYS A 141 -14.84 15.83 2.43
N GLY A 142 -14.03 16.80 2.87
CA GLY A 142 -14.33 17.75 3.94
C GLY A 142 -13.87 17.34 5.35
N VAL A 143 -13.30 16.14 5.53
CA VAL A 143 -12.69 15.73 6.80
C VAL A 143 -11.38 16.48 7.02
N ILE A 144 -11.16 16.96 8.25
CA ILE A 144 -9.90 17.57 8.68
C ILE A 144 -9.01 16.48 9.29
N ILE A 145 -7.79 16.35 8.78
CA ILE A 145 -6.74 15.44 9.26
C ILE A 145 -5.68 16.28 9.96
N GLU A 146 -5.12 15.77 11.05
CA GLU A 146 -3.96 16.36 11.71
C GLU A 146 -2.77 15.41 11.58
N ASN A 147 -1.64 15.90 11.07
CA ASN A 147 -0.40 15.15 10.98
C ASN A 147 0.78 16.04 11.36
N TYR A 148 1.62 15.58 12.29
CA TYR A 148 2.75 16.34 12.83
C TYR A 148 2.44 17.78 13.27
N GLY A 149 1.21 18.04 13.74
CA GLY A 149 0.75 19.36 14.17
C GLY A 149 0.23 20.27 13.05
N GLU A 150 0.25 19.82 11.80
CA GLU A 150 -0.39 20.51 10.67
C GLU A 150 -1.80 19.97 10.42
N LYS A 151 -2.71 20.84 9.97
CA LYS A 151 -4.09 20.47 9.64
C LYS A 151 -4.30 20.48 8.14
N PHE A 152 -5.04 19.49 7.66
CA PHE A 152 -5.32 19.29 6.25
C PHE A 152 -6.79 18.98 6.00
N GLU A 153 -7.38 19.49 4.93
CA GLU A 153 -8.72 19.11 4.49
C GLU A 153 -8.66 18.10 3.35
N VAL A 154 -9.41 17.00 3.46
CA VAL A 154 -9.58 16.04 2.36
C VAL A 154 -10.43 16.66 1.25
N VAL A 155 -9.84 16.84 0.06
CA VAL A 155 -10.54 17.42 -1.09
C VAL A 155 -11.03 16.38 -2.09
N SER A 156 -10.37 15.24 -2.16
CA SER A 156 -10.83 14.07 -2.91
C SER A 156 -10.23 12.78 -2.35
N ASP A 157 -10.97 11.70 -2.49
CA ASP A 157 -10.58 10.36 -2.07
C ASP A 157 -10.81 9.35 -3.19
N ASN A 158 -9.96 8.33 -3.24
CA ASN A 158 -10.17 7.13 -4.03
C ASN A 158 -9.74 5.89 -3.24
N THR A 159 -9.78 4.72 -3.88
CA THR A 159 -9.51 3.43 -3.23
C THR A 159 -8.08 3.26 -2.69
N SER A 160 -7.10 4.06 -3.11
CA SER A 160 -5.67 3.89 -2.76
C SER A 160 -4.99 5.18 -2.29
N THR A 161 -5.52 6.34 -2.63
CA THR A 161 -4.93 7.65 -2.32
C THR A 161 -6.01 8.65 -1.91
N VAL A 162 -5.58 9.67 -1.18
CA VAL A 162 -6.39 10.86 -0.90
C VAL A 162 -5.60 12.10 -1.31
N SER A 163 -6.31 13.14 -1.73
CA SER A 163 -5.75 14.46 -1.97
C SER A 163 -6.18 15.38 -0.84
N ILE A 164 -5.23 16.13 -0.30
CA ILE A 164 -5.44 16.98 0.87
C ILE A 164 -4.89 18.39 0.61
N LEU A 165 -5.53 19.40 1.21
CA LEU A 165 -5.06 20.79 1.19
C LEU A 165 -4.62 21.20 2.60
N ARG A 166 -3.45 21.85 2.71
CA ARG A 166 -2.96 22.42 3.97
C ARG A 166 -3.86 23.59 4.38
N ILE A 167 -4.35 23.57 5.61
CA ILE A 167 -5.12 24.66 6.19
C ILE A 167 -4.13 25.61 6.88
N SER A 168 -3.84 26.76 6.27
CA SER A 168 -3.03 27.79 6.92
C SER A 168 -3.83 28.46 8.04
N GLU A 169 -3.18 28.72 9.19
CA GLU A 169 -3.80 29.41 10.33
C GLU A 169 -4.11 30.91 10.05
N GLU A 170 -3.76 31.43 8.87
CA GLU A 170 -3.90 32.85 8.53
C GLU A 170 -5.30 33.27 8.05
N ASN A 171 -6.27 32.36 7.95
CA ASN A 171 -7.65 32.70 7.53
C ASN A 171 -8.70 32.39 8.62
N LYS A 172 -8.62 33.09 9.75
CA LYS A 172 -9.75 33.30 10.66
C LYS A 172 -10.02 34.78 10.88
#